data_AF-A0A401IC29-F1
#
_entry.id   AF-A0A401IC29-F1
#
_cell.length_a   1.000
_cell.length_b   1.000
_cell.length_c   1.000
_cell.angle_alpha   90.00
_cell.angle_beta   90.00
_cell.angle_gamma   90.00
#
_symmetry.space_group_name_H-M   'P 1'
#
loop_
_entity.id
_entity.type
_entity.pdbx_description
1 polymer ?
#
loop_
_entity_poly.entity_id
_entity_poly.type
_entity_poly.pdbx_seq_one_letter_code
_entity_poly.pdbx_strand_id
1 'polypeptide(L)'
;MAQDSLYVIGIGGTGAKCLDAMMKIASVGLLTEQPMRLLFIDADETNGNLERSKLSLSVYQRNYQLLLGEQRDCPWMQTKVESYTPDVWSPFIGTNLNKNLGDFFGYNNLTQNHEELGYLFDVLYTKEEREANLDVGFRGRPAIGSGIMSRLDLDNLQDEPWASLIKQIKADQGAGKASKIFLCGSIFGGTGASGLPTLGRLIHNKLEKESVRDNVKLGCLFVLPYFQFSPPTGPEATKEVYASSDQFLLNTEAALQYYRDQNEYFDTVYLLGNQNFSKYEFSTGKNTQRNEPHFLELYAGLAARHFLMNTPANKGTVVLNSRNSREQIDWNDLPEVPEVKKALVTGARFAYVWLSNIEPELATAQKIGVNKFQKGAPWFIEFFKPEHGFMGKMLDKKGEELPDFNNTKEQTAIRVITDWCKDYLRWILEFHQCDGDAVQLFRYRAFNNLDGQLKGEYLSELFYGDTRDKGRKDQDTVQTIKENLKPSYLNLSEPKTGTVGLAKALYKLCEL
;
A
#
# COMPACT_ATOMS: atom_id res chain seq x y z
N MET A 1 -21.02 -8.00 7.98
CA MET A 1 -19.72 -7.43 7.54
C MET A 1 -19.04 -6.85 8.77
N ALA A 2 -17.74 -7.09 8.95
CA ALA A 2 -16.99 -6.59 10.11
C ALA A 2 -17.15 -5.06 10.20
N GLN A 3 -17.62 -4.56 11.35
CA GLN A 3 -17.69 -3.12 11.65
C GLN A 3 -16.37 -2.60 12.25
N ASP A 4 -15.31 -3.37 12.08
CA ASP A 4 -14.05 -3.18 12.76
C ASP A 4 -13.25 -2.08 12.04
N SER A 5 -12.78 -1.10 12.82
CA SER A 5 -11.83 -0.11 12.33
C SER A 5 -10.44 -0.75 12.25
N LEU A 6 -9.75 -0.55 11.13
CA LEU A 6 -8.39 -1.07 10.93
C LEU A 6 -7.37 0.06 11.09
N TYR A 7 -6.43 -0.12 12.01
CA TYR A 7 -5.29 0.76 12.25
C TYR A 7 -4.04 0.04 11.77
N VAL A 8 -3.35 0.58 10.77
CA VAL A 8 -2.18 -0.07 10.17
C VAL A 8 -0.95 0.80 10.36
N ILE A 9 0.11 0.18 10.87
CA ILE A 9 1.36 0.85 11.18
C ILE A 9 2.48 0.18 10.37
N GLY A 10 3.03 0.91 9.40
CA GLY A 10 4.10 0.45 8.53
C GLY A 10 5.46 0.93 9.02
N ILE A 11 6.36 0.01 9.36
CA ILE A 11 7.63 0.28 10.04
C ILE A 11 8.81 0.01 9.11
N GLY A 12 9.58 1.06 8.84
CA GLY A 12 10.68 1.11 7.88
C GLY A 12 10.23 1.03 6.43
N GLY A 13 11.19 1.09 5.50
CA GLY A 13 10.92 1.02 4.06
C GLY A 13 10.09 -0.19 3.60
N THR A 14 10.28 -1.38 4.18
CA THR A 14 9.43 -2.56 3.86
C THR A 14 8.01 -2.40 4.40
N GLY A 15 7.84 -1.83 5.60
CA GLY A 15 6.52 -1.52 6.13
C GLY A 15 5.78 -0.50 5.26
N ALA A 16 6.46 0.51 4.74
CA ALA A 16 5.89 1.45 3.78
C ALA A 16 5.38 0.75 2.50
N LYS A 17 6.18 -0.16 1.90
CA LYS A 17 5.75 -0.97 0.75
C LYS A 17 4.52 -1.86 1.07
N CYS A 18 4.44 -2.38 2.29
CA CYS A 18 3.26 -3.13 2.74
C CYS A 18 2.00 -2.25 2.81
N LEU A 19 2.13 -1.01 3.32
CA LEU A 19 1.01 -0.05 3.33
C LEU A 19 0.57 0.34 1.92
N ASP A 20 1.52 0.51 0.99
CA ASP A 20 1.21 0.76 -0.42
C ASP A 20 0.32 -0.36 -0.98
N ALA A 21 0.74 -1.63 -0.85
CA ALA A 21 -0.06 -2.77 -1.29
C ALA A 21 -1.43 -2.88 -0.60
N MET A 22 -1.53 -2.55 0.69
CA MET A 22 -2.80 -2.49 1.41
C MET A 22 -3.75 -1.45 0.81
N MET A 23 -3.25 -0.27 0.42
CA MET A 23 -4.06 0.74 -0.28
C MET A 23 -4.51 0.24 -1.65
N LYS A 24 -3.68 -0.51 -2.39
CA LYS A 24 -4.07 -1.08 -3.69
C LYS A 24 -5.21 -2.06 -3.55
N ILE A 25 -5.14 -3.00 -2.59
CA ILE A 25 -6.22 -3.97 -2.39
C ILE A 25 -7.48 -3.29 -1.83
N ALA A 26 -7.34 -2.29 -0.96
CA ALA A 26 -8.46 -1.50 -0.46
C ALA A 26 -9.20 -0.80 -1.61
N SER A 27 -8.44 -0.25 -2.58
CA SER A 27 -9.01 0.49 -3.70
C SER A 27 -9.89 -0.34 -4.63
N VAL A 28 -9.74 -1.67 -4.63
CA VAL A 28 -10.56 -2.59 -5.44
C VAL A 28 -11.62 -3.34 -4.63
N GLY A 29 -11.88 -2.89 -3.39
CA GLY A 29 -12.96 -3.43 -2.57
C GLY A 29 -12.59 -4.70 -1.81
N LEU A 30 -11.30 -5.01 -1.64
CA LEU A 30 -10.86 -6.13 -0.81
C LEU A 30 -10.81 -5.81 0.69
N LEU A 31 -11.15 -4.60 1.12
CA LEU A 31 -11.38 -4.29 2.53
C LEU A 31 -12.85 -3.86 2.75
N THR A 32 -13.20 -3.45 3.97
CA THR A 32 -14.55 -3.02 4.32
C THR A 32 -14.77 -1.54 4.00
N GLU A 33 -16.01 -1.07 4.12
CA GLU A 33 -16.34 0.37 4.10
C GLU A 33 -15.85 1.12 5.36
N GLN A 34 -15.40 0.39 6.40
CA GLN A 34 -14.87 1.04 7.60
C GLN A 34 -13.50 1.68 7.31
N PRO A 35 -13.15 2.78 8.00
CA PRO A 35 -11.88 3.44 7.78
C PRO A 35 -10.67 2.52 8.06
N MET A 36 -9.72 2.53 7.14
CA MET A 36 -8.35 2.07 7.34
C MET A 36 -7.47 3.29 7.65
N ARG A 37 -6.85 3.31 8.82
CA ARG A 37 -6.04 4.44 9.30
C ARG A 37 -4.58 4.07 9.29
N LEU A 38 -3.75 4.87 8.63
CA LEU A 38 -2.36 4.59 8.35
C LEU A 38 -1.43 5.46 9.19
N LEU A 39 -0.39 4.85 9.73
CA LEU A 39 0.77 5.53 10.31
C LEU A 39 2.05 4.96 9.73
N PHE A 40 2.89 5.82 9.15
CA PHE A 40 4.24 5.44 8.73
C PHE A 40 5.22 5.67 9.87
N ILE A 41 6.17 4.75 10.02
CA ILE A 41 7.25 4.86 10.97
C ILE A 41 8.55 4.64 10.24
N ASP A 42 9.40 5.65 10.17
CA ASP A 42 10.76 5.48 9.65
C ASP A 42 11.75 6.39 10.36
N ALA A 43 12.94 5.87 10.62
CA ALA A 43 14.06 6.66 11.08
C ALA A 43 14.66 7.49 9.94
N ASP A 44 14.51 7.02 8.69
CA ASP A 44 14.82 7.77 7.48
C ASP A 44 13.54 8.37 6.89
N GLU A 45 13.23 9.60 7.28
CA GLU A 45 12.04 10.35 6.85
C GLU A 45 12.03 10.66 5.34
N THR A 46 13.17 10.46 4.68
CA THR A 46 13.40 10.72 3.24
C THR A 46 13.54 9.43 2.44
N ASN A 47 13.15 8.27 2.99
CA ASN A 47 13.25 6.98 2.32
C ASN A 47 12.43 6.96 1.01
N GLY A 48 13.03 6.53 -0.10
CA GLY A 48 12.37 6.51 -1.41
C GLY A 48 11.13 5.60 -1.48
N ASN A 49 11.09 4.52 -0.70
CA ASN A 49 9.91 3.65 -0.59
C ASN A 49 8.78 4.34 0.19
N LEU A 50 9.12 5.09 1.24
CA LEU A 50 8.18 5.89 2.01
C LEU A 50 7.57 6.99 1.15
N GLU A 51 8.40 7.74 0.42
CA GLU A 51 7.93 8.77 -0.51
C GLU A 51 6.98 8.20 -1.58
N ARG A 52 7.31 7.03 -2.16
CA ARG A 52 6.40 6.35 -3.12
C ARG A 52 5.06 6.02 -2.47
N SER A 53 5.08 5.48 -1.25
CA SER A 53 3.86 5.09 -0.53
C SER A 53 3.00 6.31 -0.18
N LYS A 54 3.61 7.44 0.19
CA LYS A 54 2.91 8.72 0.42
C LYS A 54 2.28 9.28 -0.86
N LEU A 55 2.94 9.11 -2.01
CA LEU A 55 2.35 9.48 -3.30
C LEU A 55 1.11 8.62 -3.60
N SER A 56 1.19 7.29 -3.42
CA SER A 56 0.04 6.40 -3.61
C SER A 56 -1.09 6.69 -2.63
N LEU A 57 -0.80 7.06 -1.38
CA LEU A 57 -1.80 7.58 -0.43
C LEU A 57 -2.50 8.83 -0.95
N SER A 58 -1.74 9.78 -1.49
CA SER A 58 -2.29 11.02 -2.06
C SER A 58 -3.16 10.75 -3.30
N VAL A 59 -2.77 9.80 -4.14
CA VAL A 59 -3.58 9.33 -5.29
C VAL A 59 -4.87 8.68 -4.80
N TYR A 60 -4.79 7.80 -3.81
CA TYR A 60 -5.94 7.14 -3.19
C TYR A 60 -6.93 8.15 -2.62
N GLN A 61 -6.46 9.07 -1.76
CA GLN A 61 -7.31 10.05 -1.09
C GLN A 61 -8.02 10.95 -2.11
N ARG A 62 -7.31 11.43 -3.15
CA ARG A 62 -7.95 12.23 -4.21
C ARG A 62 -9.06 11.46 -4.92
N ASN A 63 -8.87 10.18 -5.22
CA ASN A 63 -9.90 9.34 -5.85
C ASN A 63 -11.07 9.05 -4.91
N TYR A 64 -10.80 8.71 -3.65
CA TYR A 64 -11.84 8.50 -2.64
C TYR A 64 -12.72 9.76 -2.49
N GLN A 65 -12.12 10.95 -2.48
CA GLN A 65 -12.85 12.22 -2.40
C GLN A 65 -13.77 12.48 -3.59
N LEU A 66 -13.42 12.01 -4.80
CA LEU A 66 -14.31 12.10 -5.96
C LEU A 66 -15.58 11.24 -5.83
N LEU A 67 -15.51 10.18 -5.01
CA LEU A 67 -16.57 9.17 -4.84
C LEU A 67 -17.30 9.32 -3.49
N LEU A 68 -17.03 10.38 -2.75
CA LEU A 68 -17.46 10.51 -1.35
C LEU A 68 -18.99 10.71 -1.26
N GLY A 69 -19.67 9.79 -0.58
CA GLY A 69 -21.14 9.76 -0.49
C GLY A 69 -21.81 8.81 -1.50
N GLU A 70 -21.02 8.13 -2.35
CA GLU A 70 -21.50 7.47 -3.57
C GLU A 70 -21.19 5.94 -3.60
N GLN A 71 -20.51 5.43 -2.56
CA GLN A 71 -19.79 4.14 -2.57
C GLN A 71 -20.61 2.87 -2.31
N ARG A 72 -21.94 2.95 -2.17
CA ARG A 72 -22.72 1.78 -1.70
C ARG A 72 -22.81 0.63 -2.72
N ASP A 73 -22.72 0.92 -4.02
CA ASP A 73 -22.96 -0.06 -5.09
C ASP A 73 -21.72 -0.31 -5.99
N CYS A 74 -20.59 0.33 -5.69
CA CYS A 74 -19.34 0.19 -6.44
C CYS A 74 -18.19 -0.13 -5.48
N PRO A 75 -17.60 -1.35 -5.52
CA PRO A 75 -16.51 -1.71 -4.62
C PRO A 75 -15.23 -0.89 -4.79
N TRP A 76 -15.08 -0.22 -5.94
CA TRP A 76 -13.95 0.65 -6.21
C TRP A 76 -13.92 1.84 -5.26
N MET A 77 -12.80 2.00 -4.55
CA MET A 77 -12.57 3.05 -3.56
C MET A 77 -13.58 3.08 -2.41
N GLN A 78 -14.22 1.95 -2.07
CA GLN A 78 -15.22 1.91 -0.99
C GLN A 78 -14.63 2.13 0.42
N THR A 79 -13.34 1.85 0.61
CA THR A 79 -12.68 1.95 1.92
C THR A 79 -12.14 3.35 2.12
N LYS A 80 -12.52 4.02 3.22
CA LYS A 80 -11.88 5.30 3.59
C LYS A 80 -10.46 5.04 4.06
N VAL A 81 -9.47 5.71 3.47
CA VAL A 81 -8.07 5.65 3.93
C VAL A 81 -7.66 7.00 4.51
N GLU A 82 -7.32 7.00 5.79
CA GLU A 82 -6.91 8.18 6.54
C GLU A 82 -5.45 8.02 7.00
N SER A 83 -4.74 9.13 7.16
CA SER A 83 -3.41 9.16 7.76
C SER A 83 -3.40 10.13 8.94
N TYR A 84 -2.51 9.89 9.90
CA TYR A 84 -2.32 10.80 11.03
C TYR A 84 -1.58 12.08 10.62
N THR A 85 -1.51 13.06 11.52
CA THR A 85 -0.71 14.27 11.36
C THR A 85 0.20 14.43 12.59
N PRO A 86 1.53 14.35 12.43
CA PRO A 86 2.25 14.00 11.20
C PRO A 86 1.91 12.57 10.72
N ASP A 87 2.02 12.34 9.41
CA ASP A 87 1.74 11.03 8.79
C ASP A 87 2.91 10.05 8.92
N VAL A 88 4.10 10.58 9.19
CA VAL A 88 5.35 9.86 9.48
C VAL A 88 5.77 10.18 10.90
N TRP A 89 6.05 9.14 11.67
CA TRP A 89 6.72 9.27 12.96
C TRP A 89 8.14 8.72 12.88
N SER A 90 9.08 9.44 13.51
CA SER A 90 10.49 9.05 13.59
C SER A 90 10.91 9.00 15.06
N PRO A 91 11.73 8.01 15.47
CA PRO A 91 12.32 8.00 16.81
C PRO A 91 13.24 9.19 17.07
N PHE A 92 13.62 9.93 16.02
CA PHE A 92 14.42 11.15 16.10
C PHE A 92 13.58 12.43 16.02
N ILE A 93 12.25 12.36 16.20
CA ILE A 93 11.41 13.55 16.17
C ILE A 93 11.91 14.58 17.19
N GLY A 94 12.07 15.84 16.75
CA GLY A 94 12.65 16.91 17.56
C GLY A 94 14.19 16.91 17.68
N THR A 95 14.88 15.92 17.10
CA THR A 95 16.35 15.84 17.08
C THR A 95 16.88 16.31 15.72
N ASN A 96 17.42 17.53 15.67
CA ASN A 96 17.87 18.15 14.42
C ASN A 96 19.38 18.08 14.18
N LEU A 97 20.17 17.70 15.19
CA LEU A 97 21.63 17.62 15.12
C LEU A 97 22.10 16.28 15.66
N ASN A 98 23.16 15.75 15.06
CA ASN A 98 23.90 14.57 15.49
C ASN A 98 23.03 13.33 15.79
N LYS A 99 22.30 12.83 14.78
CA LYS A 99 21.59 11.55 14.89
C LYS A 99 22.57 10.37 14.82
N ASN A 100 23.22 10.08 15.93
CA ASN A 100 24.06 8.89 16.10
C ASN A 100 23.78 8.25 17.48
N LEU A 101 24.23 7.01 17.65
CA LEU A 101 23.95 6.24 18.87
C LEU A 101 24.70 6.80 20.08
N GLY A 102 25.93 7.29 19.89
CA GLY A 102 26.74 7.86 20.97
C GLY A 102 26.09 9.07 21.62
N ASP A 103 25.63 10.03 20.81
CA ASP A 103 24.97 11.23 21.29
C ASP A 103 23.60 10.92 21.90
N PHE A 104 22.86 9.98 21.32
CA PHE A 104 21.55 9.55 21.85
C PHE A 104 21.66 8.96 23.27
N PHE A 105 22.76 8.28 23.59
CA PHE A 105 23.02 7.73 24.93
C PHE A 105 23.89 8.63 25.82
N GLY A 106 24.31 9.80 25.32
CA GLY A 106 25.21 10.70 26.05
C GLY A 106 26.56 10.05 26.34
N TYR A 107 27.16 9.35 25.36
CA TYR A 107 28.40 8.58 25.50
C TYR A 107 29.55 9.38 26.12
N ASN A 108 29.70 10.67 25.77
CA ASN A 108 30.71 11.54 26.38
C ASN A 108 30.48 11.72 27.88
N ASN A 109 29.21 11.81 28.32
CA ASN A 109 28.88 11.89 29.73
C ASN A 109 29.10 10.53 30.44
N LEU A 110 28.79 9.42 29.78
CA LEU A 110 29.06 8.08 30.32
C LEU A 110 30.57 7.88 30.55
N THR A 111 31.41 8.19 29.56
CA THR A 111 32.86 8.00 29.69
C THR A 111 33.52 8.96 30.68
N GLN A 112 32.98 10.17 30.87
CA GLN A 112 33.55 11.15 31.80
C GLN A 112 33.09 10.98 33.24
N ASN A 113 31.81 10.65 33.46
CA ASN A 113 31.20 10.68 34.80
C ASN A 113 30.80 9.28 35.32
N HIS A 114 30.77 8.26 34.46
CA HIS A 114 30.36 6.88 34.78
C HIS A 114 31.21 5.85 34.00
N GLU A 115 32.51 5.86 34.23
CA GLU A 115 33.52 5.17 33.41
C GLU A 115 33.18 3.68 33.16
N GLU A 116 32.64 2.97 34.15
CA GLU A 116 32.26 1.56 33.99
C GLU A 116 31.11 1.37 32.99
N LEU A 117 30.15 2.30 32.95
CA LEU A 117 29.08 2.29 31.94
C LEU A 117 29.62 2.67 30.56
N GLY A 118 30.62 3.55 30.50
CA GLY A 118 31.37 3.84 29.28
C GLY A 118 32.01 2.58 28.69
N TYR A 119 32.73 1.81 29.52
CA TYR A 119 33.35 0.55 29.10
C TYR A 119 32.33 -0.51 28.67
N LEU A 120 31.20 -0.63 29.38
CA LEU A 120 30.13 -1.52 28.95
C LEU A 120 29.57 -1.12 27.57
N PHE A 121 29.39 0.19 27.33
CA PHE A 121 28.95 0.69 26.03
C PHE A 121 29.97 0.39 24.92
N ASP A 122 31.27 0.48 25.22
CA ASP A 122 32.35 0.12 24.31
C ASP A 122 32.38 -1.35 23.92
N VAL A 123 31.97 -2.24 24.83
CA VAL A 123 31.84 -3.68 24.56
C VAL A 123 30.64 -3.99 23.68
N LEU A 124 29.54 -3.25 23.84
CA LEU A 124 28.28 -3.51 23.15
C LEU A 124 28.23 -2.98 21.72
N TYR A 125 28.91 -1.86 21.44
CA TYR A 125 28.85 -1.19 20.14
C TYR A 125 30.24 -0.80 19.68
N THR A 126 30.58 -1.04 18.42
CA THR A 126 31.88 -0.57 17.90
C THR A 126 31.91 0.95 17.78
N LYS A 127 33.11 1.53 17.66
CA LYS A 127 33.25 2.98 17.43
C LYS A 127 32.48 3.43 16.19
N GLU A 128 32.58 2.66 15.10
CA GLU A 128 31.88 2.93 13.84
C GLU A 128 30.36 2.91 14.01
N GLU A 129 29.82 1.98 14.80
CA GLU A 129 28.38 1.91 15.09
C GLU A 129 27.91 3.08 15.95
N ARG A 130 28.73 3.54 16.90
CA ARG A 130 28.40 4.69 17.76
C ARG A 130 28.36 6.01 16.99
N GLU A 131 29.28 6.18 16.05
CA GLU A 131 29.46 7.42 15.28
C GLU A 131 28.68 7.43 13.95
N ALA A 132 28.11 6.30 13.53
CA ALA A 132 27.36 6.20 12.28
C ALA A 132 26.20 7.21 12.20
N ASN A 133 26.06 7.89 11.06
CA ASN A 133 24.92 8.76 10.82
C ASN A 133 23.64 7.93 10.57
N LEU A 134 22.64 8.13 11.42
CA LEU A 134 21.35 7.43 11.43
C LEU A 134 20.22 8.20 10.73
N ASP A 135 20.50 9.32 10.07
CA ASP A 135 19.58 10.00 9.16
C ASP A 135 19.10 9.10 8.00
N VAL A 136 19.88 8.07 7.68
CA VAL A 136 19.58 7.07 6.65
C VAL A 136 18.98 5.78 7.25
N GLY A 137 18.45 5.89 8.47
CA GLY A 137 17.93 4.77 9.24
C GLY A 137 19.02 3.94 9.91
N PHE A 138 18.64 2.80 10.51
CA PHE A 138 19.55 1.99 11.32
C PHE A 138 20.46 1.05 10.50
N ARG A 139 20.62 1.30 9.19
CA ARG A 139 21.62 0.66 8.31
C ARG A 139 21.72 -0.88 8.41
N GLY A 140 20.59 -1.57 8.60
CA GLY A 140 20.57 -3.04 8.73
C GLY A 140 21.20 -3.56 10.03
N ARG A 141 21.30 -2.74 11.06
CA ARG A 141 21.80 -3.08 12.40
C ARG A 141 20.66 -3.00 13.43
N PRO A 142 19.92 -4.10 13.66
CA PRO A 142 18.83 -4.12 14.63
C PRO A 142 19.27 -3.76 16.05
N ALA A 143 20.53 -4.04 16.45
CA ALA A 143 21.05 -3.69 17.77
C ALA A 143 21.05 -2.17 18.01
N ILE A 144 21.56 -1.37 17.06
CA ILE A 144 21.53 0.11 17.11
C ILE A 144 20.09 0.59 17.24
N GLY A 145 19.22 0.10 16.36
CA GLY A 145 17.82 0.48 16.36
C GLY A 145 17.11 0.12 17.66
N SER A 146 17.37 -1.07 18.22
CA SER A 146 16.76 -1.53 19.46
C SER A 146 17.24 -0.69 20.64
N GLY A 147 18.51 -0.30 20.67
CA GLY A 147 19.03 0.67 21.65
C GLY A 147 18.26 1.99 21.59
N ILE A 148 18.08 2.56 20.41
CA ILE A 148 17.35 3.83 20.24
C ILE A 148 15.88 3.69 20.63
N MET A 149 15.22 2.65 20.11
CA MET A 149 13.82 2.36 20.39
C MET A 149 13.59 2.00 21.87
N SER A 150 14.60 1.52 22.61
CA SER A 150 14.46 1.20 24.04
C SER A 150 14.35 2.43 24.94
N ARG A 151 14.76 3.62 24.47
CA ARG A 151 14.50 4.87 25.17
C ARG A 151 13.07 5.36 24.98
N LEU A 152 12.34 4.77 24.03
CA LEU A 152 10.92 5.05 23.89
C LEU A 152 10.18 4.39 25.05
N ASP A 153 9.42 5.21 25.76
CA ASP A 153 8.55 4.77 26.84
C ASP A 153 7.07 5.08 26.52
N LEU A 154 6.21 4.81 27.49
CA LEU A 154 4.79 5.07 27.38
C LEU A 154 4.46 6.57 27.32
N ASP A 155 5.37 7.44 27.78
CA ASP A 155 5.18 8.87 27.76
C ASP A 155 5.45 9.43 26.35
N ASN A 156 6.35 8.81 25.57
CA ASN A 156 6.46 9.10 24.14
C ASN A 156 5.18 8.81 23.34
N LEU A 157 4.32 7.90 23.83
CA LEU A 157 3.00 7.63 23.22
C LEU A 157 1.91 8.63 23.65
N GLN A 158 2.27 9.67 24.43
CA GLN A 158 1.38 10.80 24.73
C GLN A 158 1.48 11.94 23.72
N ASP A 159 2.50 11.93 22.86
CA ASP A 159 2.70 12.91 21.81
C ASP A 159 2.03 12.49 20.49
N GLU A 160 1.83 13.45 19.58
CA GLU A 160 1.34 13.15 18.23
C GLU A 160 2.40 12.40 17.41
N PRO A 161 2.00 11.43 16.56
CA PRO A 161 0.63 11.06 16.19
C PRO A 161 -0.02 9.98 17.10
N TRP A 162 0.71 9.48 18.10
CA TRP A 162 0.25 8.39 18.97
C TRP A 162 -0.93 8.80 19.85
N ALA A 163 -0.93 10.03 20.35
CA ALA A 163 -2.02 10.60 21.12
C ALA A 163 -3.36 10.51 20.35
N SER A 164 -3.37 10.98 19.09
CA SER A 164 -4.53 10.88 18.22
C SER A 164 -4.92 9.44 17.91
N LEU A 165 -3.95 8.55 17.69
CA LEU A 165 -4.20 7.12 17.46
C LEU A 165 -4.93 6.48 18.64
N ILE A 166 -4.40 6.63 19.86
CA ILE A 166 -4.99 6.06 21.08
C ILE A 166 -6.36 6.69 21.37
N LYS A 167 -6.49 8.01 21.19
CA LYS A 167 -7.78 8.72 21.35
C LYS A 167 -8.84 8.17 20.40
N GLN A 168 -8.48 7.91 19.14
CA GLN A 168 -9.42 7.38 18.15
C GLN A 168 -9.83 5.94 18.47
N ILE A 169 -8.91 5.09 18.94
CA ILE A 169 -9.23 3.73 19.40
C ILE A 169 -10.25 3.78 20.53
N LYS A 170 -10.05 4.67 21.52
CA LYS A 170 -10.99 4.86 22.65
C LYS A 170 -12.36 5.35 22.15
N ALA A 171 -12.38 6.27 21.18
CA ALA A 171 -13.62 6.77 20.59
C ALA A 171 -14.39 5.69 19.83
N ASP A 172 -13.69 4.86 19.03
CA ASP A 172 -14.28 3.75 18.30
C ASP A 172 -14.90 2.73 19.27
N GLN A 173 -14.21 2.39 20.37
CA GLN A 173 -14.74 1.52 21.41
C GLN A 173 -15.94 2.12 22.14
N GLY A 174 -15.89 3.42 22.49
CA GLY A 174 -17.03 4.12 23.08
C GLY A 174 -18.27 4.14 22.18
N ALA A 175 -18.08 4.04 20.86
CA ALA A 175 -19.14 3.89 19.86
C ALA A 175 -19.56 2.42 19.61
N GLY A 176 -19.05 1.46 20.38
CA GLY A 176 -19.35 0.03 20.25
C GLY A 176 -18.67 -0.65 19.06
N LYS A 177 -17.66 -0.03 18.45
CA LYS A 177 -16.88 -0.63 17.35
C LYS A 177 -15.67 -1.37 17.90
N ALA A 178 -15.37 -2.54 17.33
CA ALA A 178 -14.11 -3.21 17.60
C ALA A 178 -12.96 -2.53 16.84
N SER A 179 -11.76 -2.53 17.43
CA SER A 179 -10.57 -1.94 16.83
C SER A 179 -9.52 -3.03 16.56
N LYS A 180 -8.93 -3.01 15.37
CA LYS A 180 -7.87 -3.92 14.96
C LYS A 180 -6.62 -3.12 14.62
N ILE A 181 -5.51 -3.40 15.29
CA ILE A 181 -4.21 -2.78 15.02
C ILE A 181 -3.32 -3.81 14.34
N PHE A 182 -2.77 -3.46 13.19
CA PHE A 182 -1.92 -4.33 12.38
C PHE A 182 -0.57 -3.65 12.11
N LEU A 183 0.51 -4.19 12.67
CA LEU A 183 1.86 -3.67 12.47
C LEU A 183 2.55 -4.47 11.37
N CYS A 184 3.29 -3.83 10.46
CA CYS A 184 4.03 -4.54 9.43
C CYS A 184 5.43 -3.94 9.22
N GLY A 185 6.42 -4.80 9.03
CA GLY A 185 7.81 -4.41 8.88
C GLY A 185 8.71 -5.60 8.60
N SER A 186 9.91 -5.36 8.07
CA SER A 186 10.88 -6.42 7.86
C SER A 186 11.58 -6.81 9.14
N ILE A 187 11.84 -8.11 9.32
CA ILE A 187 12.60 -8.64 10.46
C ILE A 187 14.12 -8.57 10.25
N PHE A 188 14.56 -8.29 9.03
CA PHE A 188 15.97 -8.24 8.63
C PHE A 188 16.49 -6.83 8.37
N GLY A 189 15.59 -5.84 8.26
CA GLY A 189 15.96 -4.43 8.09
C GLY A 189 16.33 -3.76 9.41
N GLY A 190 17.01 -2.62 9.36
CA GLY A 190 17.39 -1.88 10.58
C GLY A 190 16.17 -1.36 11.34
N THR A 191 15.37 -0.48 10.71
CA THR A 191 14.18 0.15 11.31
C THR A 191 13.06 -0.85 11.59
N GLY A 192 12.76 -1.74 10.64
CA GLY A 192 11.69 -2.74 10.79
C GLY A 192 11.93 -3.70 11.96
N ALA A 193 13.13 -4.29 12.02
CA ALA A 193 13.45 -5.33 13.00
C ALA A 193 13.51 -4.77 14.43
N SER A 194 14.00 -3.54 14.60
CA SER A 194 14.05 -2.89 15.91
C SER A 194 12.71 -2.29 16.33
N GLY A 195 11.99 -1.67 15.39
CA GLY A 195 10.78 -0.90 15.67
C GLY A 195 9.55 -1.78 15.92
N LEU A 196 9.28 -2.76 15.06
CA LEU A 196 8.06 -3.57 15.12
C LEU A 196 7.80 -4.24 16.47
N PRO A 197 8.73 -5.03 17.04
CA PRO A 197 8.49 -5.66 18.34
C PRO A 197 8.37 -4.65 19.48
N THR A 198 9.24 -3.63 19.47
CA THR A 198 9.30 -2.63 20.54
C THR A 198 8.01 -1.83 20.58
N LEU A 199 7.57 -1.34 19.43
CA LEU A 199 6.30 -0.60 19.30
C LEU A 199 5.10 -1.49 19.56
N GLY A 200 5.12 -2.76 19.13
CA GLY A 200 4.07 -3.72 19.46
C GLY A 200 3.87 -3.87 20.96
N ARG A 201 4.97 -4.05 21.72
CA ARG A 201 4.95 -4.08 23.18
C ARG A 201 4.49 -2.76 23.80
N LEU A 202 5.01 -1.63 23.33
CA LEU A 202 4.63 -0.31 23.88
C LEU A 202 3.15 -0.01 23.65
N ILE A 203 2.62 -0.31 22.46
CA ILE A 203 1.20 -0.18 22.13
C ILE A 203 0.38 -1.12 23.02
N HIS A 204 0.78 -2.38 23.15
CA HIS A 204 0.11 -3.34 24.04
C HIS A 204 -0.02 -2.76 25.46
N ASN A 205 1.11 -2.36 26.06
CA ASN A 205 1.16 -1.84 27.43
C ASN A 205 0.36 -0.53 27.56
N LYS A 206 0.37 0.33 26.54
CA LYS A 206 -0.44 1.56 26.51
C LYS A 206 -1.92 1.23 26.48
N LEU A 207 -2.35 0.26 25.69
CA LEU A 207 -3.76 -0.17 25.64
C LEU A 207 -4.21 -0.80 26.96
N GLU A 208 -3.33 -1.51 27.67
CA GLU A 208 -3.62 -2.01 29.02
C GLU A 208 -3.76 -0.87 30.02
N LYS A 209 -2.80 0.08 30.03
CA LYS A 209 -2.84 1.28 30.89
C LYS A 209 -4.13 2.10 30.67
N GLU A 210 -4.59 2.18 29.44
CA GLU A 210 -5.84 2.89 29.06
C GLU A 210 -7.10 2.03 29.25
N SER A 211 -6.98 0.79 29.73
CA SER A 211 -8.09 -0.15 29.97
C SER A 211 -8.93 -0.47 28.72
N VAL A 212 -8.28 -0.54 27.55
CA VAL A 212 -8.92 -0.80 26.25
C VAL A 212 -8.42 -2.07 25.55
N ARG A 213 -7.36 -2.70 26.07
CA ARG A 213 -6.66 -3.83 25.42
C ARG A 213 -7.57 -5.01 25.08
N ASP A 214 -8.52 -5.36 25.94
CA ASP A 214 -9.40 -6.53 25.75
C ASP A 214 -10.34 -6.40 24.54
N ASN A 215 -10.65 -5.17 24.15
CA ASN A 215 -11.52 -4.83 23.03
C ASN A 215 -10.73 -4.45 21.76
N VAL A 216 -9.41 -4.64 21.77
CA VAL A 216 -8.53 -4.43 20.62
C VAL A 216 -7.90 -5.76 20.23
N LYS A 217 -7.87 -6.07 18.92
CA LYS A 217 -6.99 -7.13 18.39
C LYS A 217 -5.70 -6.51 17.89
N LEU A 218 -4.57 -7.03 18.33
CA LEU A 218 -3.24 -6.57 17.94
C LEU A 218 -2.55 -7.66 17.14
N GLY A 219 -2.33 -7.42 15.85
CA GLY A 219 -1.65 -8.31 14.94
C GLY A 219 -0.35 -7.71 14.42
N CYS A 220 0.59 -8.56 14.02
CA CYS A 220 1.78 -8.10 13.31
C CYS A 220 2.16 -8.99 12.14
N LEU A 221 2.85 -8.40 11.16
CA LEU A 221 3.45 -9.06 10.03
C LEU A 221 4.96 -8.82 10.04
N PHE A 222 5.70 -9.90 10.28
CA PHE A 222 7.14 -9.93 10.03
C PHE A 222 7.39 -10.37 8.59
N VAL A 223 7.88 -9.43 7.78
CA VAL A 223 8.39 -9.75 6.45
C VAL A 223 9.80 -10.30 6.60
N LEU A 224 9.95 -11.60 6.32
CA LEU A 224 11.21 -12.32 6.24
C LEU A 224 11.99 -11.90 4.98
N PRO A 225 13.30 -12.17 4.90
CA PRO A 225 14.11 -11.83 3.74
C PRO A 225 13.50 -12.30 2.41
N TYR A 226 13.52 -11.43 1.41
CA TYR A 226 12.99 -11.69 0.06
C TYR A 226 13.73 -10.94 -1.06
N PHE A 227 14.68 -10.09 -0.71
CA PHE A 227 15.57 -9.43 -1.66
C PHE A 227 17.00 -9.43 -1.15
N GLN A 228 17.93 -9.22 -2.08
CA GLN A 228 19.35 -9.06 -1.84
C GLN A 228 19.88 -7.93 -2.71
N PHE A 229 21.05 -7.42 -2.34
CA PHE A 229 21.80 -6.42 -3.10
C PHE A 229 23.29 -6.68 -2.86
N SER A 230 24.12 -6.32 -3.83
CA SER A 230 25.57 -6.43 -3.70
C SER A 230 26.15 -5.12 -3.18
N PRO A 231 27.00 -5.13 -2.15
CA PRO A 231 27.68 -3.90 -1.72
C PRO A 231 28.60 -3.38 -2.83
N PRO A 232 28.90 -2.06 -2.84
CA PRO A 232 29.80 -1.48 -3.82
C PRO A 232 31.20 -2.09 -3.68
N THR A 233 31.83 -2.42 -4.81
CA THR A 233 33.20 -2.96 -4.88
C THR A 233 34.21 -1.86 -5.20
N GLY A 234 35.39 -1.87 -4.57
CA GLY A 234 36.51 -0.98 -4.90
C GLY A 234 36.91 -0.02 -3.77
N PRO A 235 37.65 1.07 -4.05
CA PRO A 235 38.10 2.04 -3.05
C PRO A 235 36.97 2.74 -2.29
N GLU A 236 35.75 2.73 -2.87
CA GLU A 236 34.51 3.22 -2.28
C GLU A 236 33.83 2.23 -1.31
N ALA A 237 34.36 1.00 -1.17
CA ALA A 237 34.05 0.10 -0.06
C ALA A 237 34.68 0.66 1.23
N THR A 238 34.30 1.88 1.60
CA THR A 238 34.82 2.58 2.76
C THR A 238 34.20 2.03 4.03
N LYS A 239 34.82 2.35 5.16
CA LYS A 239 34.51 1.94 6.55
C LYS A 239 33.10 2.30 7.05
N GLU A 240 32.17 2.67 6.17
CA GLU A 240 30.80 2.98 6.57
C GLU A 240 30.06 1.71 6.98
N VAL A 241 29.31 1.80 8.08
CA VAL A 241 28.35 0.76 8.45
C VAL A 241 27.22 0.80 7.42
N TYR A 242 26.94 -0.30 6.75
CA TYR A 242 25.79 -0.47 5.84
C TYR A 242 25.13 -1.83 6.06
N ALA A 243 23.92 -1.98 5.54
CA ALA A 243 23.18 -3.23 5.61
C ALA A 243 23.87 -4.30 4.77
N SER A 244 24.11 -5.49 5.32
CA SER A 244 24.67 -6.63 4.59
C SER A 244 23.58 -7.65 4.29
N SER A 245 23.21 -7.78 3.01
CA SER A 245 22.20 -8.73 2.55
C SER A 245 22.56 -10.18 2.86
N ASP A 246 23.86 -10.52 2.79
CA ASP A 246 24.39 -11.85 3.14
C ASP A 246 24.13 -12.23 4.62
N GLN A 247 23.97 -11.24 5.50
CA GLN A 247 23.66 -11.45 6.92
C GLN A 247 22.15 -11.51 7.21
N PHE A 248 21.27 -11.24 6.24
CA PHE A 248 19.83 -11.15 6.49
C PHE A 248 19.23 -12.43 7.06
N LEU A 249 19.63 -13.61 6.56
CA LEU A 249 19.12 -14.89 7.07
C LEU A 249 19.55 -15.14 8.52
N LEU A 250 20.83 -14.93 8.83
CA LEU A 250 21.37 -15.11 10.19
C LEU A 250 20.73 -14.13 11.18
N ASN A 251 20.60 -12.85 10.79
CA ASN A 251 19.95 -11.83 11.63
C ASN A 251 18.48 -12.16 11.86
N THR A 252 17.79 -12.67 10.82
CA THR A 252 16.39 -13.10 10.93
C THR A 252 16.23 -14.26 11.90
N GLU A 253 17.09 -15.27 11.81
CA GLU A 253 17.06 -16.41 12.73
C GLU A 253 17.23 -15.97 14.19
N ALA A 254 18.23 -15.14 14.47
CA ALA A 254 18.48 -14.60 15.81
C ALA A 254 17.28 -13.77 16.32
N ALA A 255 16.70 -12.93 15.46
CA ALA A 255 15.53 -12.13 15.81
C ALA A 255 14.29 -13.00 16.09
N LEU A 256 14.04 -14.04 15.28
CA LEU A 256 12.92 -14.96 15.50
C LEU A 256 13.07 -15.76 16.80
N GLN A 257 14.28 -16.15 17.19
CA GLN A 257 14.53 -16.79 18.48
C GLN A 257 14.13 -15.87 19.65
N TYR A 258 14.48 -14.59 19.57
CA TYR A 258 14.04 -13.59 20.55
C TYR A 258 12.51 -13.41 20.56
N TYR A 259 11.86 -13.34 19.38
CA TYR A 259 10.40 -13.12 19.31
C TYR A 259 9.55 -14.32 19.68
N ARG A 260 10.08 -15.55 19.57
CA ARG A 260 9.41 -16.73 20.11
C ARG A 260 8.99 -16.49 21.57
N ASP A 261 9.85 -15.83 22.33
CA ASP A 261 9.66 -15.58 23.76
C ASP A 261 8.97 -14.21 24.04
N GLN A 262 8.62 -13.44 23.00
CA GLN A 262 7.92 -12.14 23.08
C GLN A 262 6.58 -12.12 22.32
N ASN A 263 6.09 -13.27 21.88
CA ASN A 263 4.83 -13.39 21.13
C ASN A 263 3.57 -13.03 21.96
N GLU A 264 3.70 -12.95 23.29
CA GLU A 264 2.58 -12.67 24.20
C GLU A 264 1.87 -11.33 23.95
N TYR A 265 2.57 -10.35 23.35
CA TYR A 265 1.98 -9.04 23.08
C TYR A 265 0.94 -9.06 21.94
N PHE A 266 1.05 -10.02 21.02
CA PHE A 266 0.24 -10.08 19.80
C PHE A 266 -0.84 -11.17 19.89
N ASP A 267 -2.03 -10.85 19.38
CA ASP A 267 -3.09 -11.83 19.16
C ASP A 267 -2.80 -12.71 17.93
N THR A 268 -2.15 -12.16 16.90
CA THR A 268 -1.82 -12.89 15.67
C THR A 268 -0.51 -12.41 15.06
N VAL A 269 0.35 -13.34 14.67
CA VAL A 269 1.63 -13.07 14.02
C VAL A 269 1.66 -13.71 12.64
N TYR A 270 1.91 -12.91 11.61
CA TYR A 270 2.07 -13.37 10.24
C TYR A 270 3.56 -13.38 9.89
N LEU A 271 4.03 -14.44 9.26
CA LEU A 271 5.38 -14.51 8.70
C LEU A 271 5.28 -14.67 7.17
N LEU A 272 5.89 -13.73 6.43
CA LEU A 272 5.93 -13.79 4.97
C LEU A 272 7.36 -13.68 4.48
N GLY A 273 7.83 -14.69 3.76
CA GLY A 273 9.18 -14.74 3.20
C GLY A 273 9.20 -15.38 1.83
N ASN A 274 10.32 -15.23 1.13
CA ASN A 274 10.55 -15.90 -0.13
C ASN A 274 11.95 -16.50 -0.15
N GLN A 275 12.07 -17.73 -0.65
CA GLN A 275 13.36 -18.39 -0.80
C GLN A 275 14.17 -17.82 -1.97
N ASN A 276 13.48 -17.33 -2.99
CA ASN A 276 14.10 -16.70 -4.14
C ASN A 276 14.26 -15.20 -3.87
N PHE A 277 15.50 -14.71 -3.91
CA PHE A 277 15.80 -13.32 -3.62
C PHE A 277 15.77 -12.48 -4.88
N SER A 278 14.88 -11.47 -4.91
CA SER A 278 14.94 -10.41 -5.93
C SER A 278 16.23 -9.61 -5.77
N LYS A 279 16.85 -9.20 -6.89
CA LYS A 279 18.03 -8.32 -6.83
C LYS A 279 17.57 -6.88 -6.89
N TYR A 280 18.03 -6.07 -5.94
CA TYR A 280 17.87 -4.63 -5.97
C TYR A 280 19.22 -3.94 -6.04
N GLU A 281 19.20 -2.72 -6.59
CA GLU A 281 20.36 -1.84 -6.59
C GLU A 281 20.73 -1.45 -5.14
N PHE A 282 22.03 -1.38 -4.89
CA PHE A 282 22.52 -0.96 -3.58
C PHE A 282 22.18 0.51 -3.32
N SER A 283 21.72 0.78 -2.10
CA SER A 283 21.48 2.14 -1.62
C SER A 283 21.81 2.20 -0.13
N THR A 284 22.42 3.31 0.29
CA THR A 284 22.68 3.59 1.70
C THR A 284 21.46 4.13 2.44
N GLY A 285 20.34 4.40 1.74
CA GLY A 285 19.11 4.99 2.26
C GLY A 285 18.66 6.21 1.45
N LYS A 286 17.87 7.08 2.08
CA LYS A 286 17.29 8.29 1.49
C LYS A 286 16.38 7.98 0.30
N ASN A 287 16.17 8.99 -0.54
CA ASN A 287 15.32 8.92 -1.73
C ASN A 287 15.82 7.89 -2.77
N THR A 288 17.11 7.53 -2.71
CA THR A 288 17.70 6.50 -3.59
C THR A 288 17.26 5.09 -3.24
N GLN A 289 16.84 4.83 -1.99
CA GLN A 289 16.28 3.54 -1.61
C GLN A 289 14.81 3.46 -2.06
N ARG A 290 14.61 3.11 -3.33
CA ARG A 290 13.28 3.03 -3.97
C ARG A 290 13.13 1.70 -4.71
N ASN A 291 12.95 0.63 -3.95
CA ASN A 291 12.89 -0.73 -4.48
C ASN A 291 11.56 -0.98 -5.18
N GLU A 292 11.57 -1.64 -6.33
CA GLU A 292 10.33 -1.99 -7.04
C GLU A 292 9.41 -2.88 -6.18
N PRO A 293 8.06 -2.76 -6.31
CA PRO A 293 7.13 -3.67 -5.66
C PRO A 293 7.47 -5.14 -5.88
N HIS A 294 7.24 -5.94 -4.85
CA HIS A 294 7.44 -7.39 -4.86
C HIS A 294 6.11 -8.08 -4.56
N PHE A 295 5.88 -9.27 -5.13
CA PHE A 295 4.60 -9.97 -4.95
C PHE A 295 4.29 -10.26 -3.47
N LEU A 296 5.30 -10.40 -2.61
CA LEU A 296 5.09 -10.57 -1.17
C LEU A 296 4.34 -9.40 -0.53
N GLU A 297 4.41 -8.20 -1.08
CA GLU A 297 3.64 -7.07 -0.55
C GLU A 297 2.14 -7.21 -0.86
N LEU A 298 1.76 -7.84 -1.98
CA LEU A 298 0.38 -8.27 -2.20
C LEU A 298 -0.05 -9.23 -1.07
N TYR A 299 0.77 -10.21 -0.72
CA TYR A 299 0.49 -11.09 0.43
C TYR A 299 0.43 -10.34 1.76
N ALA A 300 1.22 -9.28 1.94
CA ALA A 300 1.12 -8.42 3.12
C ALA A 300 -0.25 -7.74 3.20
N GLY A 301 -0.76 -7.24 2.07
CA GLY A 301 -2.12 -6.73 1.97
C GLY A 301 -3.16 -7.80 2.31
N LEU A 302 -3.03 -9.00 1.76
CA LEU A 302 -3.95 -10.10 2.01
C LEU A 302 -3.87 -10.61 3.47
N ALA A 303 -2.72 -10.52 4.13
CA ALA A 303 -2.57 -10.79 5.56
C ALA A 303 -3.35 -9.77 6.40
N ALA A 304 -3.32 -8.47 6.05
CA ALA A 304 -4.15 -7.46 6.71
C ALA A 304 -5.65 -7.70 6.47
N ARG A 305 -6.05 -8.12 5.27
CA ARG A 305 -7.43 -8.55 4.99
C ARG A 305 -7.82 -9.76 5.85
N HIS A 306 -6.99 -10.81 5.88
CA HIS A 306 -7.24 -11.99 6.71
C HIS A 306 -7.34 -11.60 8.18
N PHE A 307 -6.47 -10.71 8.68
CA PHE A 307 -6.56 -10.19 10.03
C PHE A 307 -7.85 -9.40 10.26
N LEU A 308 -8.31 -8.61 9.30
CA LEU A 308 -9.55 -7.85 9.41
C LEU A 308 -10.80 -8.74 9.40
N MET A 309 -10.84 -9.76 8.55
CA MET A 309 -12.05 -10.56 8.31
C MET A 309 -12.10 -11.86 9.13
N ASN A 310 -10.94 -12.50 9.30
CA ASN A 310 -10.78 -13.87 9.77
C ASN A 310 -9.73 -13.95 10.89
N THR A 311 -9.72 -12.99 11.82
CA THR A 311 -8.76 -12.97 12.94
C THR A 311 -8.85 -14.29 13.72
N PRO A 312 -7.73 -15.01 13.92
CA PRO A 312 -7.71 -16.18 14.79
C PRO A 312 -8.20 -15.87 16.20
N ALA A 313 -8.92 -16.81 16.81
CA ALA A 313 -9.47 -16.64 18.16
C ALA A 313 -8.39 -16.73 19.25
N ASN A 314 -7.40 -17.60 19.07
CA ASN A 314 -6.34 -17.84 20.04
C ASN A 314 -5.27 -16.75 19.97
N LYS A 315 -4.84 -16.24 21.13
CA LYS A 315 -3.72 -15.30 21.23
C LYS A 315 -2.41 -15.96 20.78
N GLY A 316 -1.49 -15.17 20.25
CA GLY A 316 -0.19 -15.65 19.77
C GLY A 316 -0.24 -16.61 18.58
N THR A 317 -1.37 -16.68 17.85
CA THR A 317 -1.48 -17.57 16.69
C THR A 317 -0.50 -17.14 15.59
N VAL A 318 0.36 -18.06 15.15
CA VAL A 318 1.24 -17.84 14.01
C VAL A 318 0.55 -18.29 12.73
N VAL A 319 0.42 -17.38 11.77
CA VAL A 319 -0.16 -17.62 10.44
C VAL A 319 0.95 -17.65 9.41
N LEU A 320 1.00 -18.75 8.67
CA LEU A 320 1.93 -18.99 7.58
C LEU A 320 1.14 -19.17 6.29
N ASN A 321 1.79 -18.92 5.16
CA ASN A 321 1.26 -19.30 3.85
C ASN A 321 2.29 -20.13 3.07
N SER A 322 1.80 -21.02 2.22
CA SER A 322 2.61 -21.85 1.33
C SER A 322 2.12 -21.72 -0.10
N ARG A 323 3.03 -21.90 -1.05
CA ARG A 323 2.73 -21.94 -2.49
C ARG A 323 2.94 -23.34 -3.05
N ASN A 324 2.23 -23.67 -4.12
CA ASN A 324 2.26 -24.98 -4.78
C ASN A 324 3.59 -25.28 -5.48
N SER A 325 4.25 -24.25 -6.02
CA SER A 325 5.51 -24.36 -6.75
C SER A 325 6.58 -23.44 -6.16
N ARG A 326 7.84 -23.85 -6.23
CA ARG A 326 8.97 -23.04 -5.73
C ARG A 326 9.32 -21.86 -6.62
N GLU A 327 9.01 -21.91 -7.91
CA GLU A 327 9.46 -20.90 -8.90
C GLU A 327 8.29 -20.19 -9.58
N GLN A 328 7.06 -20.55 -9.23
CA GLN A 328 5.86 -20.04 -9.88
C GLN A 328 4.82 -19.70 -8.83
N ILE A 329 4.12 -18.60 -9.06
CA ILE A 329 2.98 -18.15 -8.27
C ILE A 329 1.80 -17.97 -9.20
N ASP A 330 0.69 -18.64 -8.91
CA ASP A 330 -0.55 -18.46 -9.64
C ASP A 330 -1.73 -18.11 -8.72
N TRP A 331 -2.92 -17.97 -9.30
CA TRP A 331 -4.12 -17.59 -8.56
C TRP A 331 -4.46 -18.52 -7.40
N ASN A 332 -4.12 -19.82 -7.48
CA ASN A 332 -4.40 -20.80 -6.44
C ASN A 332 -3.48 -20.67 -5.22
N ASP A 333 -2.39 -19.91 -5.34
CA ASP A 333 -1.48 -19.62 -4.23
C ASP A 333 -1.94 -18.41 -3.38
N LEU A 334 -3.02 -17.73 -3.78
CA LEU A 334 -3.60 -16.61 -3.03
C LEU A 334 -4.66 -17.11 -2.03
N PRO A 335 -4.75 -16.54 -0.82
CA PRO A 335 -5.88 -16.79 0.06
C PRO A 335 -7.18 -16.21 -0.54
N GLU A 336 -8.33 -16.79 -0.21
CA GLU A 336 -9.66 -16.30 -0.63
C GLU A 336 -9.74 -16.06 -2.15
N VAL A 337 -9.26 -17.04 -2.94
CA VAL A 337 -9.08 -16.91 -4.40
C VAL A 337 -10.31 -16.33 -5.12
N PRO A 338 -11.56 -16.79 -4.90
CA PRO A 338 -12.70 -16.27 -5.64
C PRO A 338 -12.87 -14.75 -5.49
N GLU A 339 -12.82 -14.26 -4.26
CA GLU A 339 -12.97 -12.84 -3.92
C GLU A 339 -11.77 -12.02 -4.38
N VAL A 340 -10.56 -12.50 -4.08
CA VAL A 340 -9.30 -11.81 -4.39
C VAL A 340 -9.08 -11.72 -5.90
N LYS A 341 -9.24 -12.83 -6.62
CA LYS A 341 -9.09 -12.85 -8.08
C LYS A 341 -10.10 -11.94 -8.74
N LYS A 342 -11.38 -12.02 -8.34
CA LYS A 342 -12.44 -11.17 -8.90
C LYS A 342 -12.11 -9.68 -8.74
N ALA A 343 -11.75 -9.25 -7.53
CA ALA A 343 -11.48 -7.84 -7.26
C ALA A 343 -10.23 -7.31 -8.00
N LEU A 344 -9.11 -8.05 -7.93
CA LEU A 344 -7.88 -7.66 -8.62
C LEU A 344 -8.06 -7.64 -10.14
N VAL A 345 -8.73 -8.64 -10.71
CA VAL A 345 -9.00 -8.70 -12.15
C VAL A 345 -9.92 -7.57 -12.59
N THR A 346 -10.98 -7.28 -11.83
CA THR A 346 -11.90 -6.15 -12.13
C THR A 346 -11.16 -4.83 -12.12
N GLY A 347 -10.34 -4.57 -11.08
CA GLY A 347 -9.52 -3.35 -11.00
C GLY A 347 -8.51 -3.22 -12.15
N ALA A 348 -7.83 -4.31 -12.50
CA ALA A 348 -6.84 -4.31 -13.59
C ALA A 348 -7.51 -4.07 -14.94
N ARG A 349 -8.65 -4.73 -15.21
CA ARG A 349 -9.44 -4.53 -16.43
C ARG A 349 -9.94 -3.10 -16.53
N PHE A 350 -10.50 -2.55 -15.45
CA PHE A 350 -10.95 -1.16 -15.40
C PHE A 350 -9.82 -0.18 -15.72
N ALA A 351 -8.68 -0.30 -15.03
CA ALA A 351 -7.53 0.58 -15.27
C ALA A 351 -6.98 0.44 -16.70
N TYR A 352 -6.95 -0.79 -17.23
CA TYR A 352 -6.48 -1.07 -18.58
C TYR A 352 -7.41 -0.49 -19.66
N VAL A 353 -8.73 -0.66 -19.53
CA VAL A 353 -9.70 -0.09 -20.48
C VAL A 353 -9.69 1.44 -20.40
N TRP A 354 -9.58 1.98 -19.19
CA TRP A 354 -9.46 3.43 -18.97
C TRP A 354 -8.27 4.01 -19.73
N LEU A 355 -7.08 3.44 -19.53
CA LEU A 355 -5.84 3.97 -20.12
C LEU A 355 -5.65 3.64 -21.61
N SER A 356 -6.18 2.51 -22.09
CA SER A 356 -6.03 2.12 -23.50
C SER A 356 -7.01 2.79 -24.45
N ASN A 357 -8.20 3.17 -23.96
CA ASN A 357 -9.27 3.68 -24.83
C ASN A 357 -9.99 4.90 -24.25
N ILE A 358 -10.51 4.84 -23.02
CA ILE A 358 -11.38 5.92 -22.51
C ILE A 358 -10.63 7.25 -22.37
N GLU A 359 -9.51 7.29 -21.66
CA GLU A 359 -8.72 8.51 -21.49
C GLU A 359 -8.21 9.07 -22.83
N PRO A 360 -7.64 8.27 -23.75
CA PRO A 360 -7.25 8.75 -25.08
C PRO A 360 -8.42 9.31 -25.91
N GLU A 361 -9.60 8.72 -25.81
CA GLU A 361 -10.81 9.19 -26.48
C GLU A 361 -11.32 10.51 -25.88
N LEU A 362 -11.31 10.65 -24.55
CA LEU A 362 -11.65 11.91 -23.88
C LEU A 362 -10.62 13.00 -24.25
N ALA A 363 -9.32 12.69 -24.28
CA ALA A 363 -8.29 13.62 -24.76
C ALA A 363 -8.50 13.99 -26.24
N THR A 364 -8.99 13.06 -27.06
CA THR A 364 -9.38 13.35 -28.45
C THR A 364 -10.59 14.28 -28.50
N ALA A 365 -11.62 14.04 -27.68
CA ALA A 365 -12.81 14.88 -27.58
C ALA A 365 -12.46 16.34 -27.24
N GLN A 366 -11.49 16.57 -26.34
CA GLN A 366 -10.97 17.91 -26.06
C GLN A 366 -10.33 18.58 -27.28
N LYS A 367 -9.54 17.82 -28.04
CA LYS A 367 -8.80 18.34 -29.20
C LYS A 367 -9.69 18.67 -30.38
N ILE A 368 -10.70 17.82 -30.67
CA ILE A 368 -11.54 17.97 -31.87
C ILE A 368 -12.90 18.61 -31.60
N GLY A 369 -13.25 18.84 -30.33
CA GLY A 369 -14.52 19.39 -29.89
C GLY A 369 -15.63 18.35 -29.74
N VAL A 370 -16.53 18.58 -28.77
CA VAL A 370 -17.62 17.66 -28.40
C VAL A 370 -18.55 17.39 -29.58
N ASN A 371 -18.98 18.42 -30.32
CA ASN A 371 -19.86 18.27 -31.49
C ASN A 371 -19.33 17.26 -32.53
N LYS A 372 -18.02 17.27 -32.80
CA LYS A 372 -17.41 16.34 -33.76
C LYS A 372 -17.23 14.95 -33.14
N PHE A 373 -16.78 14.89 -31.89
CA PHE A 373 -16.48 13.64 -31.19
C PHE A 373 -17.72 12.77 -30.94
N GLN A 374 -18.81 13.38 -30.44
CA GLN A 374 -20.03 12.66 -30.04
C GLN A 374 -20.66 11.82 -31.17
N LYS A 375 -20.41 12.18 -32.44
CA LYS A 375 -20.91 11.44 -33.62
C LYS A 375 -20.31 10.04 -33.74
N GLY A 376 -19.09 9.83 -33.24
CA GLY A 376 -18.38 8.55 -33.28
C GLY A 376 -18.36 7.82 -31.94
N ALA A 377 -18.86 8.44 -30.87
CA ALA A 377 -18.82 7.91 -29.51
C ALA A 377 -20.21 8.04 -28.85
N PRO A 378 -21.19 7.18 -29.19
CA PRO A 378 -22.54 7.26 -28.62
C PRO A 378 -22.59 7.15 -27.09
N TRP A 379 -21.64 6.43 -26.49
CA TRP A 379 -21.52 6.34 -25.03
C TRP A 379 -21.24 7.70 -24.38
N PHE A 380 -20.60 8.64 -25.08
CA PHE A 380 -20.17 9.92 -24.51
C PHE A 380 -21.36 10.79 -24.07
N ILE A 381 -22.43 10.80 -24.86
CA ILE A 381 -23.63 11.61 -24.59
C ILE A 381 -24.53 11.02 -23.50
N GLU A 382 -24.20 9.82 -22.99
CA GLU A 382 -24.86 9.25 -21.81
C GLU A 382 -24.30 9.86 -20.50
N PHE A 383 -23.09 10.44 -20.54
CA PHE A 383 -22.40 10.98 -19.37
C PHE A 383 -22.20 12.49 -19.44
N PHE A 384 -22.03 13.07 -20.63
CA PHE A 384 -21.71 14.49 -20.81
C PHE A 384 -22.74 15.19 -21.70
N LYS A 385 -22.88 16.49 -21.47
CA LYS A 385 -23.79 17.34 -22.24
C LYS A 385 -23.46 17.30 -23.74
N PRO A 386 -24.43 16.95 -24.60
CA PRO A 386 -24.23 16.98 -26.04
C PRO A 386 -24.11 18.42 -26.55
N GLU A 387 -23.34 18.63 -27.60
CA GLU A 387 -23.30 19.90 -28.33
C GLU A 387 -24.15 19.81 -29.59
N HIS A 388 -25.26 20.54 -29.62
CA HIS A 388 -26.09 20.68 -30.82
C HIS A 388 -25.70 21.92 -31.63
N GLY A 389 -25.76 21.80 -32.96
CA GLY A 389 -25.70 22.96 -33.86
C GLY A 389 -26.87 23.92 -33.67
N PHE A 390 -26.81 25.10 -34.30
CA PHE A 390 -27.76 26.20 -34.10
C PHE A 390 -29.24 25.81 -34.26
N MET A 391 -29.59 24.94 -35.24
CA MET A 391 -30.96 24.42 -35.41
C MET A 391 -31.36 23.33 -34.39
N GLY A 392 -30.40 22.56 -33.85
CA GLY A 392 -30.69 21.44 -32.95
C GLY A 392 -31.08 21.91 -31.54
N LYS A 393 -30.52 23.04 -31.06
CA LYS A 393 -30.85 23.62 -29.76
C LYS A 393 -32.32 24.03 -29.58
N MET A 394 -33.07 24.23 -30.68
CA MET A 394 -34.50 24.55 -30.62
C MET A 394 -35.41 23.30 -30.54
N LEU A 395 -34.90 22.12 -30.92
CA LEU A 395 -35.72 20.91 -31.15
C LEU A 395 -35.36 19.74 -30.24
N ASP A 396 -34.11 19.65 -29.77
CA ASP A 396 -33.64 18.57 -28.91
C ASP A 396 -33.00 19.15 -27.64
N LYS A 397 -33.64 18.88 -26.49
CA LYS A 397 -33.16 19.28 -25.15
C LYS A 397 -32.63 18.09 -24.35
N LYS A 398 -32.53 16.90 -24.96
CA LYS A 398 -32.12 15.68 -24.26
C LYS A 398 -30.66 15.80 -23.81
N GLY A 399 -30.40 15.60 -22.52
CA GLY A 399 -29.05 15.64 -21.97
C GLY A 399 -28.53 17.05 -21.64
N GLU A 400 -29.37 18.09 -21.70
CA GLU A 400 -28.98 19.45 -21.27
C GLU A 400 -28.65 19.54 -19.78
N GLU A 401 -29.17 18.60 -18.99
CA GLU A 401 -28.93 18.38 -17.56
C GLU A 401 -27.58 17.73 -17.24
N LEU A 402 -26.91 17.15 -18.25
CA LEU A 402 -25.64 16.47 -18.06
C LEU A 402 -24.50 17.48 -17.80
N PRO A 403 -23.42 17.07 -17.12
CA PRO A 403 -22.24 17.90 -16.93
C PRO A 403 -21.59 18.31 -18.26
N ASP A 404 -21.13 19.55 -18.33
CA ASP A 404 -20.28 20.01 -19.43
C ASP A 404 -18.92 19.32 -19.33
N PHE A 405 -18.56 18.55 -20.36
CA PHE A 405 -17.29 17.84 -20.45
C PHE A 405 -16.08 18.75 -20.24
N ASN A 406 -16.11 19.98 -20.75
CA ASN A 406 -14.96 20.89 -20.66
C ASN A 406 -14.88 21.63 -19.31
N ASN A 407 -15.82 21.38 -18.39
CA ASN A 407 -15.75 21.94 -17.04
C ASN A 407 -14.51 21.43 -16.29
N THR A 408 -13.84 22.34 -15.57
CA THR A 408 -12.69 22.05 -14.70
C THR A 408 -12.92 20.87 -13.75
N LYS A 409 -14.13 20.69 -13.21
CA LYS A 409 -14.45 19.55 -12.33
C LYS A 409 -14.31 18.22 -13.05
N GLU A 410 -14.88 18.09 -14.24
CA GLU A 410 -14.80 16.87 -15.06
C GLU A 410 -13.36 16.58 -15.48
N GLN A 411 -12.64 17.61 -15.91
CA GLN A 411 -11.24 17.47 -16.31
C GLN A 411 -10.31 17.11 -15.16
N THR A 412 -10.60 17.64 -13.96
CA THR A 412 -9.89 17.24 -12.74
C THR A 412 -10.19 15.80 -12.39
N ALA A 413 -11.45 15.36 -12.50
CA ALA A 413 -11.85 13.99 -12.25
C ALA A 413 -11.13 13.02 -13.21
N ILE A 414 -11.07 13.34 -14.51
CA ILE A 414 -10.36 12.52 -15.51
C ILE A 414 -8.91 12.31 -15.09
N ARG A 415 -8.19 13.40 -14.75
CA ARG A 415 -6.80 13.32 -14.31
C ARG A 415 -6.64 12.46 -13.05
N VAL A 416 -7.48 12.67 -12.04
CA VAL A 416 -7.38 11.95 -10.76
C VAL A 416 -7.62 10.44 -10.95
N ILE A 417 -8.58 10.06 -11.79
CA ILE A 417 -8.88 8.66 -12.10
C ILE A 417 -7.73 8.05 -12.92
N THR A 418 -7.22 8.78 -13.91
CA THR A 418 -6.04 8.38 -14.69
C THR A 418 -4.82 8.15 -13.80
N ASP A 419 -4.55 9.05 -12.83
CA ASP A 419 -3.46 8.90 -11.87
C ASP A 419 -3.57 7.56 -11.11
N TRP A 420 -4.77 7.18 -10.66
CA TRP A 420 -4.98 5.90 -9.98
C TRP A 420 -4.83 4.71 -10.93
N CYS A 421 -5.39 4.77 -12.14
CA CYS A 421 -5.26 3.69 -13.12
C CYS A 421 -3.78 3.41 -13.44
N LYS A 422 -2.96 4.47 -13.60
CA LYS A 422 -1.51 4.34 -13.80
C LYS A 422 -0.83 3.75 -12.58
N ASP A 423 -1.10 4.30 -11.40
CA ASP A 423 -0.48 3.85 -10.14
C ASP A 423 -0.86 2.40 -9.78
N TYR A 424 -2.07 1.95 -10.14
CA TYR A 424 -2.54 0.57 -9.93
C TYR A 424 -1.91 -0.42 -10.92
N LEU A 425 -1.92 -0.12 -12.22
CA LEU A 425 -1.27 -1.00 -13.21
C LEU A 425 0.25 -1.02 -13.08
N ARG A 426 0.88 0.09 -12.67
CA ARG A 426 2.31 0.15 -12.37
C ARG A 426 2.66 -0.83 -11.25
N TRP A 427 1.90 -0.80 -10.16
CA TRP A 427 2.08 -1.74 -9.06
C TRP A 427 1.94 -3.20 -9.52
N ILE A 428 0.92 -3.52 -10.33
CA ILE A 428 0.77 -4.86 -10.91
C ILE A 428 1.97 -5.22 -11.79
N LEU A 429 2.37 -4.35 -12.69
CA LEU A 429 3.52 -4.54 -13.59
C LEU A 429 4.79 -4.86 -12.79
N GLU A 430 5.13 -4.02 -11.82
CA GLU A 430 6.38 -4.10 -11.07
C GLU A 430 6.47 -5.39 -10.25
N PHE A 431 5.39 -5.82 -9.57
CA PHE A 431 5.47 -7.06 -8.79
C PHE A 431 5.52 -8.34 -9.64
N HIS A 432 5.21 -8.26 -10.94
CA HIS A 432 5.43 -9.38 -11.88
C HIS A 432 6.87 -9.41 -12.42
N GLN A 433 7.65 -8.36 -12.22
CA GLN A 433 9.03 -8.25 -12.68
C GLN A 433 10.06 -8.67 -11.61
N CYS A 434 9.63 -9.27 -10.50
CA CYS A 434 10.55 -9.77 -9.47
C CYS A 434 11.47 -10.86 -10.03
N ASP A 435 12.76 -10.81 -9.64
CA ASP A 435 13.70 -11.85 -10.05
C ASP A 435 13.45 -13.14 -9.26
N GLY A 436 13.71 -14.28 -9.90
CA GLY A 436 13.73 -15.59 -9.25
C GLY A 436 12.37 -16.28 -9.13
N ASP A 437 11.26 -15.61 -9.45
CA ASP A 437 9.92 -16.20 -9.49
C ASP A 437 9.12 -15.76 -10.72
N ALA A 438 8.39 -16.69 -11.32
CA ALA A 438 7.41 -16.43 -12.35
C ALA A 438 6.04 -16.17 -11.72
N VAL A 439 5.69 -14.90 -11.54
CA VAL A 439 4.35 -14.49 -11.09
C VAL A 439 3.38 -14.55 -12.28
N GLN A 440 2.40 -15.44 -12.21
CA GLN A 440 1.41 -15.70 -13.27
C GLN A 440 0.00 -15.33 -12.81
N LEU A 441 -0.18 -14.08 -12.38
CA LEU A 441 -1.51 -13.53 -12.10
C LEU A 441 -2.03 -12.78 -13.33
N PHE A 442 -1.24 -11.84 -13.86
CA PHE A 442 -1.57 -10.98 -14.98
C PHE A 442 -0.59 -11.12 -16.14
N ARG A 443 -1.08 -10.99 -17.37
CA ARG A 443 -0.26 -10.87 -18.58
C ARG A 443 0.26 -9.44 -18.74
N TYR A 444 1.14 -9.03 -17.82
CA TYR A 444 1.60 -7.64 -17.68
C TYR A 444 2.22 -7.01 -18.93
N ARG A 445 2.68 -7.81 -19.90
CA ARG A 445 3.18 -7.33 -21.20
C ARG A 445 2.12 -6.55 -21.99
N ALA A 446 0.83 -6.78 -21.72
CA ALA A 446 -0.25 -5.99 -22.30
C ALA A 446 -0.21 -4.51 -21.88
N PHE A 447 0.41 -4.19 -20.74
CA PHE A 447 0.45 -2.85 -20.14
C PHE A 447 1.84 -2.46 -19.60
N ASN A 448 2.91 -2.94 -20.25
CA ASN A 448 4.29 -2.63 -19.84
C ASN A 448 4.78 -1.23 -20.24
N ASN A 449 4.01 -0.48 -21.04
CA ASN A 449 4.33 0.88 -21.46
C ASN A 449 3.21 1.85 -21.04
N LEU A 450 3.11 2.09 -19.73
CA LEU A 450 2.05 2.92 -19.13
C LEU A 450 2.13 4.41 -19.49
N ASP A 451 3.30 4.89 -19.93
CA ASP A 451 3.50 6.26 -20.39
C ASP A 451 3.27 6.42 -21.91
N GLY A 452 3.16 5.31 -22.63
CA GLY A 452 2.81 5.26 -24.03
C GLY A 452 1.34 4.90 -24.29
N GLN A 453 1.00 4.73 -25.56
CA GLN A 453 -0.34 4.31 -25.95
C GLN A 453 -0.51 2.79 -25.74
N LEU A 454 -1.34 2.41 -24.77
CA LEU A 454 -1.75 1.03 -24.58
C LEU A 454 -2.69 0.60 -25.70
N LYS A 455 -2.48 -0.60 -26.24
CA LYS A 455 -3.43 -1.24 -27.15
C LYS A 455 -4.51 -1.90 -26.31
N GLY A 456 -5.79 -1.77 -26.67
CA GLY A 456 -6.91 -2.42 -25.94
C GLY A 456 -7.20 -3.87 -26.34
N GLU A 457 -6.44 -4.43 -27.28
CA GLU A 457 -6.70 -5.75 -27.90
C GLU A 457 -6.49 -6.95 -26.95
N TYR A 458 -5.80 -6.77 -25.82
CA TYR A 458 -5.48 -7.84 -24.88
C TYR A 458 -6.46 -7.96 -23.69
N LEU A 459 -7.61 -7.26 -23.73
CA LEU A 459 -8.55 -7.22 -22.60
C LEU A 459 -9.02 -8.62 -22.16
N SER A 460 -9.41 -9.47 -23.11
CA SER A 460 -9.92 -10.82 -22.85
C SER A 460 -8.85 -11.79 -22.34
N GLU A 461 -7.57 -11.46 -22.52
CA GLU A 461 -6.42 -12.28 -22.13
C GLU A 461 -5.59 -11.66 -20.99
N LEU A 462 -6.07 -10.59 -20.35
CA LEU A 462 -5.30 -9.78 -19.40
C LEU A 462 -4.76 -10.55 -18.18
N PHE A 463 -5.36 -11.69 -17.83
CA PHE A 463 -4.98 -12.50 -16.68
C PHE A 463 -4.84 -13.99 -17.02
N TYR A 464 -4.05 -14.71 -16.23
CA TYR A 464 -3.85 -16.16 -16.38
C TYR A 464 -5.01 -16.95 -15.75
N GLY A 465 -5.19 -18.19 -16.20
CA GLY A 465 -6.19 -19.10 -15.63
C GLY A 465 -7.63 -18.63 -15.80
N ASP A 466 -7.94 -17.94 -16.90
CA ASP A 466 -9.31 -17.60 -17.28
C ASP A 466 -10.04 -18.83 -17.84
N THR A 467 -11.06 -19.31 -17.11
CA THR A 467 -11.83 -20.51 -17.42
C THR A 467 -13.11 -20.23 -18.23
N ARG A 468 -13.39 -18.97 -18.58
CA ARG A 468 -14.53 -18.62 -19.45
C ARG A 468 -14.39 -19.30 -20.81
N ASP A 469 -15.51 -19.69 -21.40
CA ASP A 469 -15.55 -20.30 -22.73
C ASP A 469 -15.10 -19.32 -23.82
N LYS A 470 -14.72 -19.87 -24.98
CA LYS A 470 -14.20 -19.09 -26.10
C LYS A 470 -15.20 -18.02 -26.58
N GLY A 471 -16.50 -18.33 -26.62
CA GLY A 471 -17.52 -17.39 -27.08
C GLY A 471 -17.62 -16.16 -26.17
N ARG A 472 -17.56 -16.35 -24.84
CA ARG A 472 -17.50 -15.23 -23.89
C ARG A 472 -16.22 -14.41 -24.04
N LYS A 473 -15.07 -15.04 -24.27
CA LYS A 473 -13.79 -14.34 -24.48
C LYS A 473 -13.78 -13.54 -25.78
N ASP A 474 -14.35 -14.08 -26.85
CA ASP A 474 -14.46 -13.41 -28.15
C ASP A 474 -15.37 -12.16 -28.07
N GLN A 475 -16.34 -12.15 -27.15
CA GLN A 475 -17.22 -11.00 -26.87
C GLN A 475 -16.63 -10.03 -25.83
N ASP A 476 -15.55 -10.40 -25.14
CA ASP A 476 -14.92 -9.59 -24.09
C ASP A 476 -13.94 -8.56 -24.68
N THR A 477 -14.49 -7.61 -25.42
CA THR A 477 -13.74 -6.56 -26.10
C THR A 477 -14.03 -5.18 -25.52
N VAL A 478 -13.09 -4.25 -25.69
CA VAL A 478 -13.31 -2.84 -25.29
C VAL A 478 -14.51 -2.25 -26.03
N GLN A 479 -14.71 -2.60 -27.29
CA GLN A 479 -15.84 -2.14 -28.08
C GLN A 479 -17.18 -2.60 -27.47
N THR A 480 -17.28 -3.87 -27.08
CA THR A 480 -18.47 -4.41 -26.41
C THR A 480 -18.72 -3.74 -25.06
N ILE A 481 -17.67 -3.45 -24.28
CA ILE A 481 -17.82 -2.65 -23.05
C ILE A 481 -18.40 -1.27 -23.37
N LYS A 482 -17.85 -0.58 -24.38
CA LYS A 482 -18.30 0.77 -24.76
C LYS A 482 -19.74 0.81 -25.26
N GLU A 483 -20.20 -0.22 -25.98
CA GLU A 483 -21.59 -0.32 -26.43
C GLU A 483 -22.58 -0.46 -25.26
N ASN A 484 -22.10 -0.98 -24.13
CA ASN A 484 -22.86 -1.18 -22.90
C ASN A 484 -22.65 -0.07 -21.86
N LEU A 485 -21.86 0.97 -22.15
CA LEU A 485 -21.69 2.17 -21.30
C LEU A 485 -22.95 3.04 -21.30
N LYS A 486 -24.01 2.52 -20.69
CA LYS A 486 -25.32 3.15 -20.55
C LYS A 486 -25.74 3.09 -19.08
N PRO A 487 -25.58 4.18 -18.32
CA PRO A 487 -25.80 4.16 -16.87
C PRO A 487 -27.25 3.81 -16.49
N SER A 488 -28.21 4.07 -17.38
CA SER A 488 -29.62 3.70 -17.21
C SER A 488 -29.88 2.19 -17.17
N TYR A 489 -28.97 1.36 -17.72
CA TYR A 489 -29.05 -0.10 -17.69
C TYR A 489 -28.20 -0.72 -16.59
N LEU A 490 -27.46 0.09 -15.86
CA LEU A 490 -26.59 -0.35 -14.77
C LEU A 490 -27.21 0.03 -13.43
N ASN A 491 -27.20 -0.91 -12.49
CA ASN A 491 -27.58 -0.61 -11.11
C ASN A 491 -26.43 0.15 -10.43
N LEU A 492 -26.42 1.47 -10.58
CA LEU A 492 -25.43 2.38 -10.00
C LEU A 492 -26.11 3.34 -9.03
N SER A 493 -25.46 3.62 -7.91
CA SER A 493 -25.75 4.79 -7.08
C SER A 493 -25.46 6.08 -7.85
N GLU A 494 -26.09 7.19 -7.46
CA GLU A 494 -25.66 8.51 -7.95
C GLU A 494 -24.22 8.81 -7.52
N PRO A 495 -23.47 9.62 -8.30
CA PRO A 495 -23.78 10.17 -9.61
C PRO A 495 -23.68 9.10 -10.68
N LYS A 496 -24.64 9.11 -11.60
CA LYS A 496 -24.68 8.24 -12.79
C LYS A 496 -24.07 8.89 -14.03
N THR A 497 -23.81 10.19 -13.97
CA THR A 497 -23.38 11.03 -15.09
C THR A 497 -22.00 11.64 -14.83
N GLY A 498 -21.45 12.35 -15.81
CA GLY A 498 -20.11 12.92 -15.76
C GLY A 498 -19.02 11.85 -15.70
N THR A 499 -17.81 12.30 -15.39
CA THR A 499 -16.61 11.47 -15.36
C THR A 499 -16.70 10.39 -14.27
N VAL A 500 -17.25 10.73 -13.11
CA VAL A 500 -17.40 9.76 -12.00
C VAL A 500 -18.43 8.69 -12.36
N GLY A 501 -19.58 9.09 -12.93
CA GLY A 501 -20.57 8.15 -13.45
C GLY A 501 -20.01 7.22 -14.53
N LEU A 502 -19.21 7.77 -15.46
CA LEU A 502 -18.50 7.01 -16.49
C LEU A 502 -17.55 5.98 -15.88
N ALA A 503 -16.73 6.37 -14.91
CA ALA A 503 -15.79 5.48 -14.26
C ALA A 503 -16.50 4.35 -13.48
N LYS A 504 -17.58 4.66 -12.77
CA LYS A 504 -18.40 3.65 -12.06
C LYS A 504 -19.05 2.67 -13.01
N ALA A 505 -19.65 3.17 -14.10
CA ALA A 505 -20.22 2.34 -15.15
C ALA A 505 -19.17 1.41 -15.77
N LEU A 506 -17.99 1.96 -16.08
CA LEU A 506 -16.88 1.21 -16.64
C LEU A 506 -16.37 0.14 -15.68
N TYR A 507 -16.16 0.48 -14.41
CA TYR A 507 -15.73 -0.47 -13.38
C TYR A 507 -16.72 -1.64 -13.28
N LYS A 508 -18.02 -1.35 -13.27
CA LYS A 508 -19.08 -2.36 -13.22
C LYS A 508 -19.08 -3.28 -14.44
N LEU A 509 -18.85 -2.74 -15.63
CA LEU A 509 -18.75 -3.53 -16.87
C LEU A 509 -17.45 -4.33 -16.99
N CYS A 510 -16.42 -3.97 -16.22
CA CYS A 510 -15.15 -4.70 -16.18
C CYS A 510 -15.21 -5.94 -15.25
N GLU A 511 -16.28 -6.08 -14.46
CA GLU A 511 -16.54 -7.27 -13.65
C GLU A 511 -16.83 -8.49 -14.56
N LEU A 512 -16.27 -9.65 -14.22
CA LEU A 512 -16.39 -10.90 -14.98
C LEU A 512 -17.31 -11.94 -14.32
#